data_AF-I1P6G3-F1
#
_entry.id   AF-I1P6G3-F1
#
_cell.length_a   1.000
_cell.length_b   1.000
_cell.length_c   1.000
_cell.angle_alpha   90.00
_cell.angle_beta   90.00
_cell.angle_gamma   90.00
#
_symmetry.space_group_name_H-M   'P 1'
#
loop_
_entity.id
_entity.type
_entity.pdbx_description
1 polymer ?
#
loop_
_entity_poly.entity_id
_entity_poly.type
_entity_poly.pdbx_seq_one_letter_code
_entity_poly.pdbx_strand_id
1 'polypeptide(L)'
;QPIRLPNSPPNQHRPDNMEEIISGIIRDKFGIETRNRAKIYQKSYPDYYDNVPFPRNYRVPEFTKFSAEDSRTTREHVGQFLAQCGEANSDTFKLRLFSLSLSGTAFTWFTSLPANS
;
A
#
# COMPACT_ATOMS: atom_id res chain seq x y z
N GLN A 1 -14.26 64.44 7.37
CA GLN A 1 -14.02 63.32 6.44
C GLN A 1 -14.50 62.04 7.10
N PRO A 2 -15.20 61.11 6.41
CA PRO A 2 -15.62 59.85 7.03
C PRO A 2 -14.44 58.88 7.16
N ILE A 3 -14.38 58.18 8.29
CA ILE A 3 -13.33 57.22 8.64
C ILE A 3 -13.50 55.96 7.78
N ARG A 4 -12.45 55.58 7.04
CA ARG A 4 -12.39 54.36 6.24
C ARG A 4 -12.26 53.16 7.18
N LEU A 5 -13.22 52.22 7.13
CA LEU A 5 -13.10 50.92 7.78
C LEU A 5 -11.90 50.14 7.19
N PRO A 6 -11.11 49.42 8.02
CA PRO A 6 -10.06 48.55 7.50
C PRO A 6 -10.68 47.46 6.63
N ASN A 7 -10.07 47.22 5.46
CA ASN A 7 -10.47 46.15 4.55
C ASN A 7 -10.40 44.79 5.29
N SER A 8 -11.50 44.02 5.24
CA SER A 8 -11.49 42.63 5.70
C SER A 8 -10.45 41.82 4.90
N PRO A 9 -9.60 41.00 5.54
CA PRO A 9 -8.63 40.19 4.83
C PRO A 9 -9.35 39.20 3.90
N PRO A 10 -8.83 38.98 2.68
CA PRO A 10 -9.47 38.09 1.73
C PRO A 10 -9.25 36.62 2.14
N ASN A 11 -10.37 35.90 2.21
CA ASN A 11 -10.45 34.45 2.07
C ASN A 11 -9.75 33.62 3.16
N GLN A 12 -10.39 33.52 4.34
CA GLN A 12 -10.20 32.34 5.18
C GLN A 12 -10.93 31.19 4.48
N HIS A 13 -10.18 30.29 3.84
CA HIS A 13 -10.71 29.03 3.35
C HIS A 13 -11.24 28.29 4.59
N ARG A 14 -12.55 28.39 4.80
CA ARG A 14 -13.21 27.71 5.91
C ARG A 14 -13.05 26.22 5.62
N PRO A 15 -12.41 25.45 6.50
CA PRO A 15 -12.26 24.02 6.26
C PRO A 15 -13.64 23.40 6.12
N ASP A 16 -13.83 22.63 5.06
CA ASP A 16 -15.13 22.08 4.65
C ASP A 16 -15.59 20.98 5.62
N ASN A 17 -14.66 20.38 6.37
CA ASN A 17 -14.96 19.34 7.36
C ASN A 17 -13.85 19.20 8.43
N MET A 18 -14.12 18.38 9.46
CA MET A 18 -13.18 18.16 10.57
C MET A 18 -11.87 17.49 10.16
N GLU A 19 -11.83 16.73 9.07
CA GLU A 19 -10.60 16.11 8.57
C GLU A 19 -9.60 17.18 8.10
N GLU A 20 -10.09 18.23 7.43
CA GLU A 20 -9.24 19.37 7.03
C GLU A 20 -8.72 20.16 8.22
N ILE A 21 -9.54 20.33 9.26
CA ILE A 21 -9.13 20.99 10.51
C ILE A 21 -7.99 20.20 11.17
N ILE A 22 -8.18 18.89 11.36
CA ILE A 22 -7.19 18.02 11.99
C ILE A 22 -5.90 17.96 11.15
N SER A 23 -6.04 17.85 9.83
CA SER A 23 -4.94 17.87 8.87
C SER A 23 -4.12 19.17 8.95
N GLY A 24 -4.80 20.31 9.06
CA GLY A 24 -4.17 21.60 9.22
C GLY A 24 -3.36 21.70 10.52
N ILE A 25 -3.93 21.24 11.65
CA ILE A 25 -3.27 21.26 12.95
C ILE A 25 -2.01 20.38 12.94
N ILE A 26 -2.10 19.18 12.35
CA ILE A 26 -0.97 18.24 12.29
C ILE A 26 0.17 18.81 11.42
N ARG A 27 -0.17 19.41 10.28
CA ARG A 27 0.81 20.07 9.41
C ARG A 27 1.46 21.27 10.09
N ASP A 28 0.69 22.13 10.73
CA ASP A 28 1.19 23.35 11.38
C ASP A 28 2.08 23.05 12.58
N LYS A 29 1.67 22.11 13.44
CA LYS A 29 2.41 21.79 14.67
C LYS A 29 3.55 20.81 14.48
N PHE A 30 3.46 19.91 13.50
CA PHE A 30 4.41 18.81 13.35
C PHE A 30 5.06 18.73 11.96
N GLY A 31 4.67 19.58 11.01
CA GLY A 31 5.20 19.54 9.64
C GLY A 31 4.78 18.30 8.84
N ILE A 32 3.80 17.52 9.33
CA ILE A 32 3.36 16.28 8.71
C ILE A 32 2.17 16.56 7.78
N GLU A 33 2.32 16.26 6.50
CA GLU A 33 1.20 16.26 5.57
C GLU A 33 0.34 15.00 5.78
N THR A 34 -0.87 15.18 6.27
CA THR A 34 -1.87 14.12 6.50
C THR A 34 -2.55 13.65 5.21
N ARG A 35 -1.91 13.78 4.04
CA ARG A 35 -2.43 13.25 2.77
C ARG A 35 -2.28 11.72 2.71
N ASN A 36 -2.68 11.05 3.78
CA ASN A 36 -3.07 9.67 3.81
C ASN A 36 -4.60 9.64 3.76
N ARG A 37 -5.16 9.77 2.55
CA ARG A 37 -6.22 8.80 2.24
C ARG A 37 -5.52 7.48 2.49
N ALA A 38 -5.87 6.77 3.56
CA ALA A 38 -5.41 5.42 3.80
C ALA A 38 -5.41 4.76 2.44
N LYS A 39 -4.22 4.50 1.87
CA LYS A 39 -4.14 3.95 0.53
C LYS A 39 -4.87 2.65 0.67
N ILE A 40 -6.11 2.61 0.17
CA ILE A 40 -6.90 1.40 0.15
C ILE A 40 -5.98 0.41 -0.53
N TYR A 41 -5.66 -0.68 0.16
CA TYR A 41 -4.72 -1.65 -0.36
C TYR A 41 -5.13 -1.98 -1.80
N GLN A 42 -4.28 -1.59 -2.73
CA GLN A 42 -4.48 -1.82 -4.15
C GLN A 42 -3.44 -2.85 -4.56
N LYS A 43 -3.88 -3.89 -5.27
CA LYS A 43 -2.97 -4.91 -5.77
C LYS A 43 -1.96 -4.26 -6.70
N SER A 44 -0.69 -4.62 -6.53
CA SER A 44 0.39 -4.13 -7.38
C SER A 44 0.30 -4.69 -8.80
N TYR A 45 -0.50 -5.74 -9.02
CA TYR A 45 -0.75 -6.36 -10.31
C TYR A 45 -2.19 -6.06 -10.83
N PRO A 46 -2.40 -6.07 -12.15
CA PRO A 46 -3.73 -5.89 -12.76
C PRO A 46 -4.79 -6.88 -12.27
N ASP A 47 -6.03 -6.41 -12.14
CA ASP A 47 -7.16 -7.21 -11.65
C ASP A 47 -7.48 -8.45 -12.52
N TYR A 48 -7.08 -8.46 -13.81
CA TYR A 48 -7.33 -9.60 -14.69
C TYR A 48 -6.63 -10.89 -14.21
N TYR A 49 -5.56 -10.77 -13.42
CA TYR A 49 -4.89 -11.94 -12.85
C TYR A 49 -5.79 -12.68 -11.85
N ASP A 50 -6.67 -11.97 -11.14
CA ASP A 50 -7.62 -12.59 -10.20
C ASP A 50 -8.75 -13.35 -10.91
N ASN A 51 -9.04 -13.00 -12.17
CA ASN A 51 -10.06 -13.67 -12.97
C ASN A 51 -9.64 -15.09 -13.40
N VAL A 52 -8.36 -15.44 -13.28
CA VAL A 52 -7.88 -16.80 -13.56
C VAL A 52 -8.23 -17.70 -12.38
N PRO A 53 -9.15 -18.67 -12.52
CA PRO A 53 -9.51 -19.56 -11.43
C PRO A 53 -8.33 -20.49 -11.10
N PHE A 54 -8.18 -20.82 -9.81
CA PHE A 54 -7.25 -21.88 -9.44
C PHE A 54 -7.71 -23.22 -10.03
N PRO A 55 -6.78 -24.12 -10.38
CA PRO A 55 -7.13 -25.47 -10.83
C PRO A 55 -7.98 -26.20 -9.80
N ARG A 56 -8.81 -27.14 -10.26
CA ARG A 56 -9.61 -27.99 -9.37
C ARG A 56 -8.68 -28.75 -8.42
N ASN A 57 -8.97 -28.70 -7.12
CA ASN A 57 -8.17 -29.28 -6.03
C ASN A 57 -6.82 -28.59 -5.76
N TYR A 58 -6.59 -27.39 -6.30
CA TYR A 58 -5.42 -26.61 -5.93
C TYR A 58 -5.44 -26.28 -4.43
N ARG A 59 -4.30 -26.53 -3.76
CA ARG A 59 -4.06 -26.12 -2.38
C ARG A 59 -2.99 -25.05 -2.41
N VAL A 60 -3.29 -23.92 -1.78
CA VAL A 60 -2.30 -22.84 -1.60
C VAL A 60 -1.14 -23.40 -0.74
N PRO A 61 0.12 -23.34 -1.22
CA PRO A 61 1.26 -23.77 -0.44
C PRO A 61 1.43 -22.92 0.82
N GLU A 62 1.93 -23.53 1.88
CA GLU A 62 2.42 -22.80 3.05
C GLU A 62 3.78 -22.19 2.73
N PHE A 63 3.80 -20.87 2.56
CA PHE A 63 5.02 -20.14 2.22
C PHE A 63 5.86 -19.83 3.45
N THR A 64 7.18 -19.96 3.33
CA THR A 64 8.07 -19.43 4.34
C THR A 64 8.06 -17.90 4.26
N LYS A 65 7.75 -17.25 5.39
CA LYS A 65 7.64 -15.79 5.46
C LYS A 65 9.01 -15.12 5.35
N PHE A 66 9.05 -13.96 4.70
CA PHE A 66 10.21 -13.08 4.58
C PHE A 66 9.87 -11.70 5.12
N SER A 67 10.67 -11.20 6.07
CA SER A 67 10.44 -9.92 6.76
C SER A 67 11.29 -8.76 6.22
N ALA A 68 12.33 -9.06 5.42
CA ALA A 68 13.47 -8.20 5.08
C ALA A 68 14.39 -7.80 6.24
N GLU A 69 14.06 -8.18 7.48
CA GLU A 69 14.89 -7.96 8.67
C GLU A 69 15.67 -9.23 9.07
N ASP A 70 15.24 -10.39 8.56
CA ASP A 70 15.92 -11.66 8.74
C ASP A 70 17.28 -11.67 8.02
N SER A 71 18.19 -12.57 8.44
CA SER A 71 19.49 -12.77 7.78
C SER A 71 19.41 -13.37 6.37
N ARG A 72 18.21 -13.73 5.90
CA ARG A 72 18.00 -14.30 4.56
C ARG A 72 18.03 -13.20 3.51
N THR A 73 18.68 -13.47 2.39
CA THR A 73 18.74 -12.54 1.26
C THR A 73 17.44 -12.57 0.45
N THR A 74 17.14 -11.47 -0.24
CA THR A 74 16.03 -11.40 -1.21
C THR A 74 16.14 -12.49 -2.28
N ARG A 75 17.37 -12.84 -2.69
CA ARG A 75 17.61 -13.87 -3.71
C ARG A 75 17.23 -15.26 -3.21
N GLU A 76 17.62 -15.61 -1.99
CA GLU A 76 17.22 -16.87 -1.35
C GLU A 76 15.71 -16.94 -1.17
N HIS A 77 15.09 -15.84 -0.74
CA HIS A 77 13.65 -15.75 -0.62
C HIS A 77 12.93 -16.01 -1.95
N VAL A 78 13.35 -15.35 -3.04
CA VAL A 78 12.76 -15.55 -4.37
C VAL A 78 12.95 -17.00 -4.84
N GLY A 79 14.15 -17.56 -4.68
CA GLY A 79 14.41 -18.96 -5.04
C GLY A 79 13.52 -19.94 -4.27
N GLN A 80 13.37 -19.72 -2.96
CA GLN A 80 12.51 -20.54 -2.11
C GLN A 80 11.03 -20.40 -2.47
N PHE A 81 10.56 -19.17 -2.68
CA PHE A 81 9.19 -18.88 -3.11
C PHE A 81 8.83 -19.63 -4.40
N LEU A 82 9.71 -19.55 -5.40
CA LEU A 82 9.52 -20.25 -6.68
C LEU A 82 9.48 -21.77 -6.50
N ALA A 83 10.34 -22.33 -5.64
CA ALA A 83 10.31 -23.75 -5.31
C ALA A 83 9.01 -24.17 -4.59
N GLN A 84 8.48 -23.32 -3.70
CA GLN A 84 7.23 -23.57 -2.97
C GLN A 84 5.98 -23.45 -3.84
N CYS A 85 6.02 -22.68 -4.94
CA CYS A 85 4.91 -22.63 -5.90
C CYS A 85 4.64 -23.98 -6.58
N GLY A 86 5.63 -24.88 -6.64
CA GLY A 86 5.49 -26.19 -7.28
C GLY A 86 4.95 -26.09 -8.72
N GLU A 87 4.03 -26.99 -9.09
CA GLU A 87 3.36 -27.04 -10.41
C GLU A 87 2.37 -25.88 -10.65
N ALA A 88 2.19 -24.95 -9.71
CA ALA A 88 1.46 -23.69 -9.94
C ALA A 88 2.29 -22.71 -10.80
N ASN A 89 2.95 -23.23 -11.84
CA ASN A 89 3.98 -22.55 -12.60
C ASN A 89 3.44 -21.47 -13.57
N SER A 90 2.14 -21.16 -13.48
CA SER A 90 1.57 -19.99 -14.15
C SER A 90 2.05 -18.72 -13.44
N ASP A 91 2.61 -17.79 -14.21
CA ASP A 91 3.03 -16.48 -13.71
C ASP A 91 1.88 -15.72 -13.04
N THR A 92 0.63 -16.02 -13.44
CA THR A 92 -0.56 -15.48 -12.79
C THR A 92 -0.67 -15.88 -11.32
N PHE A 93 -0.44 -17.15 -10.98
CA PHE A 93 -0.55 -17.60 -9.59
C PHE A 93 0.64 -17.14 -8.76
N LYS A 94 1.84 -17.10 -9.34
CA LYS A 94 3.02 -16.55 -8.66
C LYS A 94 2.78 -15.10 -8.21
N LEU A 95 2.24 -14.25 -9.09
CA LEU A 95 1.94 -12.85 -8.74
C LEU A 95 0.92 -12.74 -7.59
N ARG A 96 -0.14 -13.54 -7.64
CA ARG A 96 -1.20 -13.52 -6.60
C ARG A 96 -0.73 -14.06 -5.26
N LEU A 97 0.14 -15.06 -5.28
CA LEU A 97 0.62 -15.76 -4.07
C LEU A 97 1.85 -15.10 -3.44
N PHE A 98 2.56 -14.23 -4.15
CA PHE A 98 3.78 -13.58 -3.65
C PHE A 98 3.54 -12.83 -2.33
N SER A 99 2.41 -12.14 -2.19
CA SER A 99 2.08 -11.45 -0.93
C SER A 99 2.02 -12.39 0.28
N LEU A 100 1.71 -13.67 0.07
CA LEU A 100 1.63 -14.68 1.13
C LEU A 100 3.00 -15.15 1.61
N SER A 101 4.08 -14.89 0.87
CA SER A 101 5.44 -15.19 1.31
C SER A 101 6.09 -14.04 2.09
N LEU A 102 5.40 -12.91 2.25
CA LEU A 102 5.92 -11.72 2.93
C LEU A 102 5.34 -11.55 4.34
N SER A 103 6.10 -10.84 5.18
CA SER A 103 5.73 -10.42 6.54
C SER A 103 6.44 -9.12 6.91
N GLY A 104 6.08 -8.50 8.04
CA GLY A 104 6.79 -7.35 8.60
C GLY A 104 6.99 -6.19 7.62
N THR A 105 8.21 -5.65 7.60
CA THR A 105 8.59 -4.52 6.75
C THR A 105 8.49 -4.85 5.27
N ALA A 106 8.82 -6.08 4.84
CA ALA A 106 8.67 -6.49 3.44
C ALA A 106 7.21 -6.45 2.96
N PHE A 107 6.26 -6.93 3.78
CA PHE A 107 4.83 -6.87 3.44
C PHE A 107 4.30 -5.44 3.41
N THR A 108 4.74 -4.62 4.37
CA THR A 108 4.38 -3.19 4.42
C THR A 108 4.87 -2.45 3.17
N TRP A 109 6.12 -2.70 2.76
CA TRP A 109 6.67 -2.14 1.53
C TRP A 109 5.87 -2.57 0.29
N PHE A 110 5.59 -3.87 0.17
CA PHE A 110 4.85 -4.42 -0.98
C PHE A 110 3.44 -3.84 -1.11
N THR A 111 2.71 -3.71 0.01
CA THR A 111 1.36 -3.14 0.04
C THR A 111 1.32 -1.61 -0.14
N SER A 112 2.48 -0.95 -0.05
CA SER A 112 2.62 0.49 -0.27
C SER A 112 2.90 0.87 -1.73
N LEU A 113 3.17 -0.13 -2.59
CA LEU A 113 3.42 0.07 -4.01
C LEU A 113 2.21 0.69 -4.73
N PRO A 114 2.43 1.55 -5.74
CA PRO A 114 1.36 1.96 -6.64
C PRO A 114 0.73 0.77 -7.36
N ALA A 115 -0.52 0.95 -7.81
CA ALA A 115 -1.18 -0.04 -8.67
C ALA A 115 -0.42 -0.25 -9.97
N ASN A 116 -0.36 -1.51 -10.44
CA ASN A 116 0.30 -1.89 -11.70
C ASN A 116 1.80 -1.52 -11.75
N SER A 117 2.53 -1.78 -10.65
CA SER A 117 3.98 -1.55 -10.54
C SER A 117 4.80 -2.77 -10.95
#